data_AF-A0AAP3CT16-F1
#
_entry.id   AF-A0AAP3CT16-F1
#
_cell.length_a   1.000
_cell.length_b   1.000
_cell.length_c   1.000
_cell.angle_alpha   90.00
_cell.angle_beta   90.00
_cell.angle_gamma   90.00
#
_symmetry.space_group_name_H-M   'P 1'
#
loop_
_entity.id
_entity.type
_entity.pdbx_description
1 polymer ?
#
loop_
_entity_poly.entity_id
_entity_poly.type
_entity_poly.pdbx_seq_one_letter_code
_entity_poly.pdbx_strand_id
1 'polypeptide(L)'
;MDFEIRFLSFYVIQVEGKDEQANKQFKHFQTLDTGEFEESELKDFLDGELKKIVKRKADRHPQSEQVPTKIGHFIVEPGHELDSNPNYNMFNRARLAETKEDFNELSEQFVRTYLDTSAVRGGVFLVASAVPRKYFDESFVFIMKCDFEPKVARIADTSSLIKKVEMAITTKNMKSIQYPYMPEEGMVEEGELKIHQASHARYFEDFLKFVEYGESMPEIMKNQVMNMVQEHVYETFEDNSEELKQFEQDIEIWEASEKREIQERLDTHQVIEASAQIIEHTPEAQLKMKVGDTEIKGLLADFGDSIHLAKVNGRYVALIEAETISFEKGSSPVEFYKPEGLHEVIERIRHKTEQE
;
A
#
# COMPACT_ATOMS: atom_id res chain seq x y z
N MET A 1 -13.31 9.45 -14.93
CA MET A 1 -14.34 9.50 -13.88
C MET A 1 -14.62 10.92 -13.39
N ASP A 2 -15.89 11.25 -13.24
CA ASP A 2 -16.47 12.48 -12.68
C ASP A 2 -17.54 12.04 -11.67
N PHE A 3 -17.72 12.75 -10.57
CA PHE A 3 -18.60 12.35 -9.46
C PHE A 3 -19.68 13.38 -9.23
N GLU A 4 -20.91 12.93 -9.06
CA GLU A 4 -22.02 13.74 -8.58
C GLU A 4 -22.19 13.54 -7.08
N ILE A 5 -22.07 14.61 -6.30
CA ILE A 5 -22.28 14.56 -4.85
C ILE A 5 -23.79 14.43 -4.59
N ARG A 6 -24.18 13.40 -3.84
CA ARG A 6 -25.53 13.28 -3.29
C ARG A 6 -25.64 14.06 -1.99
N PHE A 7 -24.70 13.83 -1.08
CA PHE A 7 -24.64 14.51 0.21
C PHE A 7 -23.20 14.82 0.62
N LEU A 8 -22.99 15.93 1.31
CA LEU A 8 -21.70 16.30 1.90
C LEU A 8 -21.91 16.88 3.30
N SER A 9 -21.39 16.21 4.33
CA SER A 9 -21.38 16.70 5.71
C SER A 9 -20.02 17.27 6.07
N PHE A 10 -20.02 18.47 6.66
CA PHE A 10 -18.83 19.22 7.05
C PHE A 10 -18.75 19.39 8.56
N TYR A 11 -17.63 18.97 9.15
CA TYR A 11 -17.35 19.12 10.58
C TYR A 11 -16.01 19.80 10.82
N VAL A 12 -15.97 20.66 11.82
CA VAL A 12 -14.74 21.26 12.36
C VAL A 12 -14.34 20.52 13.62
N ILE A 13 -13.11 20.01 13.65
CA ILE A 13 -12.53 19.33 14.80
C ILE A 13 -11.56 20.27 15.51
N GLN A 14 -11.77 20.42 16.80
CA GLN A 14 -10.93 21.19 17.70
C GLN A 14 -10.33 20.26 18.76
N VAL A 15 -9.02 20.36 18.92
CA VAL A 15 -8.27 19.59 19.92
C VAL A 15 -7.47 20.61 20.73
N GLU A 16 -7.84 20.78 21.99
CA GLU A 16 -7.19 21.70 22.92
C GLU A 16 -6.47 20.92 24.03
N GLY A 17 -5.19 21.19 24.23
CA GLY A 17 -4.34 20.46 25.19
C GLY A 17 -3.32 19.54 24.51
N LYS A 18 -2.61 18.74 25.31
CA LYS A 18 -1.64 17.73 24.84
C LYS A 18 -2.02 16.36 25.42
N ASP A 19 -1.78 15.31 24.64
CA ASP A 19 -1.90 13.90 25.02
C ASP A 19 -3.32 13.44 25.39
N GLU A 20 -3.46 12.35 26.16
CA GLU A 20 -4.74 11.67 26.47
C GLU A 20 -5.75 12.54 27.25
N GLN A 21 -5.30 13.66 27.84
CA GLN A 21 -6.16 14.62 28.54
C GLN A 21 -6.61 15.79 27.65
N ALA A 22 -6.33 15.75 26.34
CA ALA A 22 -6.78 16.77 25.42
C ALA A 22 -8.32 16.82 25.35
N ASN A 23 -8.87 18.03 25.42
CA ASN A 23 -10.29 18.27 25.17
C ASN A 23 -10.53 18.18 23.66
N LYS A 24 -11.20 17.11 23.24
CA LYS A 24 -11.51 16.80 21.84
C LYS A 24 -12.98 17.12 21.58
N GLN A 25 -13.25 18.07 20.70
CA GLN A 25 -14.61 18.47 20.37
C GLN A 25 -14.77 18.61 18.85
N PHE A 26 -15.99 18.43 18.38
CA PHE A 26 -16.33 18.70 17.00
C PHE A 26 -17.57 19.61 16.92
N LYS A 27 -17.65 20.38 15.84
CA LYS A 27 -18.81 21.19 15.50
C LYS A 27 -19.26 20.82 14.09
N HIS A 28 -20.50 20.37 13.96
CA HIS A 28 -21.15 20.30 12.66
C HIS A 28 -21.38 21.71 12.11
N PHE A 29 -20.96 21.95 10.87
CA PHE A 29 -21.12 23.23 10.22
C PHE A 29 -22.36 23.23 9.32
N GLN A 30 -22.42 22.27 8.41
CA GLN A 30 -23.55 22.06 7.52
C GLN A 30 -23.47 20.67 6.90
N THR A 31 -24.62 20.17 6.47
CA THR A 31 -24.71 19.12 5.46
C THR A 31 -25.32 19.76 4.21
N LEU A 32 -24.89 19.34 3.03
CA LEU A 32 -25.38 19.82 1.75
C LEU A 32 -25.94 18.65 0.96
N ASP A 33 -27.06 18.84 0.27
CA ASP A 33 -27.51 17.95 -0.81
C ASP A 33 -26.85 18.32 -2.15
N THR A 34 -27.22 17.62 -3.23
CA THR A 34 -26.69 17.87 -4.58
C THR A 34 -26.85 19.32 -5.04
N GLY A 35 -28.05 19.90 -4.86
CA GLY A 35 -28.32 21.26 -5.33
C GLY A 35 -27.53 22.30 -4.54
N GLU A 36 -27.55 22.17 -3.22
CA GLU A 36 -26.81 23.06 -2.32
C GLU A 36 -25.29 22.95 -2.51
N PHE A 37 -24.77 21.75 -2.82
CA PHE A 37 -23.35 21.55 -3.11
C PHE A 37 -22.93 22.24 -4.40
N GLU A 38 -23.73 22.14 -5.47
CA GLU A 38 -23.43 22.72 -6.78
C GLU A 38 -23.31 24.25 -6.75
N GLU A 39 -24.01 24.90 -5.82
CA GLU A 39 -23.97 26.36 -5.59
C GLU A 39 -22.90 26.78 -4.55
N SER A 40 -22.23 25.84 -3.90
CA SER A 40 -21.32 26.12 -2.78
C SER A 40 -19.86 26.35 -3.22
N GLU A 41 -19.10 27.12 -2.42
CA GLU A 41 -17.64 27.25 -2.59
C GLU A 41 -16.88 25.93 -2.35
N LEU A 42 -17.53 24.92 -1.73
CA LEU A 42 -16.94 23.60 -1.50
C LEU A 42 -16.81 22.78 -2.80
N LYS A 43 -17.60 23.12 -3.82
CA LYS A 43 -17.49 22.52 -5.14
C LYS A 43 -16.10 22.71 -5.72
N ASP A 44 -15.64 23.97 -5.80
CA ASP A 44 -14.32 24.29 -6.32
C ASP A 44 -13.20 23.70 -5.45
N PHE A 45 -13.43 23.55 -4.14
CA PHE A 45 -12.47 22.93 -3.22
C PHE A 45 -12.33 21.42 -3.43
N LEU A 46 -13.43 20.70 -3.69
CA LEU A 46 -13.45 19.25 -3.92
C LEU A 46 -13.35 18.85 -5.39
N ASP A 47 -13.30 19.82 -6.30
CA ASP A 47 -13.27 19.56 -7.74
C ASP A 47 -12.06 18.69 -8.13
N GLY A 48 -12.37 17.58 -8.80
CA GLY A 48 -11.40 16.57 -9.20
C GLY A 48 -10.74 15.79 -8.04
N GLU A 49 -10.97 16.13 -6.77
CA GLU A 49 -10.33 15.47 -5.63
C GLU A 49 -10.84 14.03 -5.44
N LEU A 50 -12.15 13.78 -5.55
CA LEU A 50 -12.69 12.42 -5.51
C LEU A 50 -12.10 11.53 -6.61
N LYS A 51 -11.95 12.08 -7.82
CA LYS A 51 -11.26 11.42 -8.93
C LYS A 51 -9.80 11.11 -8.60
N LYS A 52 -9.08 12.01 -7.94
CA LYS A 52 -7.70 11.76 -7.50
C LYS A 52 -7.66 10.65 -6.45
N ILE A 53 -8.55 10.65 -5.47
CA ILE A 53 -8.66 9.60 -4.44
C ILE A 53 -8.84 8.23 -5.10
N VAL A 54 -9.79 8.14 -6.04
CA VAL A 54 -10.04 6.92 -6.80
C VAL A 54 -8.84 6.48 -7.63
N LYS A 55 -8.17 7.41 -8.32
CA LYS A 55 -7.01 7.08 -9.18
C LYS A 55 -5.71 6.82 -8.43
N ARG A 56 -5.63 7.10 -7.13
CA ARG A 56 -4.44 6.76 -6.34
C ARG A 56 -4.26 5.25 -6.36
N LYS A 57 -3.08 4.82 -6.84
CA LYS A 57 -2.67 3.42 -6.85
C LYS A 57 -2.64 2.90 -5.41
N ALA A 58 -3.22 1.73 -5.23
CA ALA A 58 -3.14 0.94 -4.01
C ALA A 58 -2.83 -0.48 -4.47
N ASP A 59 -1.76 -1.05 -3.92
CA ASP A 59 -1.34 -2.41 -4.23
C ASP A 59 -1.88 -3.33 -3.13
N ARG A 60 -2.44 -4.49 -3.50
CA ARG A 60 -2.88 -5.50 -2.52
C ARG A 60 -1.71 -5.97 -1.65
N HIS A 61 -0.54 -6.12 -2.29
CA HIS A 61 0.72 -6.47 -1.65
C HIS A 61 1.74 -5.36 -1.90
N PRO A 62 1.85 -4.37 -0.99
CA PRO A 62 2.77 -3.27 -1.18
C PRO A 62 4.23 -3.72 -1.10
N GLN A 63 5.11 -3.02 -1.82
CA GLN A 63 6.56 -3.28 -1.84
C GLN A 63 7.27 -2.91 -0.52
N SER A 64 6.56 -2.28 0.42
CA SER A 64 7.03 -1.98 1.77
C SER A 64 5.85 -1.88 2.73
N GLU A 65 6.08 -2.03 4.03
CA GLU A 65 5.02 -1.88 5.04
C GLU A 65 4.48 -0.45 5.14
N GLN A 66 5.36 0.54 4.94
CA GLN A 66 5.04 1.96 5.11
C GLN A 66 4.61 2.60 3.78
N VAL A 67 3.51 2.10 3.21
CA VAL A 67 2.87 2.74 2.06
C VAL A 67 1.77 3.72 2.47
N PRO A 68 1.63 4.86 1.76
CA PRO A 68 0.62 5.85 2.09
C PRO A 68 -0.80 5.40 1.71
N THR A 69 -0.95 4.56 0.70
CA THR A 69 -2.25 4.06 0.24
C THR A 69 -2.33 2.56 0.50
N LYS A 70 -3.40 2.11 1.16
CA LYS A 70 -3.62 0.70 1.48
C LYS A 70 -5.05 0.29 1.11
N ILE A 71 -5.22 -0.98 0.76
CA ILE A 71 -6.52 -1.64 0.63
C ILE A 71 -6.78 -2.34 1.96
N GLY A 72 -7.96 -2.13 2.51
CA GLY A 72 -8.41 -2.79 3.73
C GLY A 72 -9.62 -3.66 3.48
N HIS A 73 -9.67 -4.82 4.13
CA HIS A 73 -10.73 -5.81 4.04
C HIS A 73 -11.54 -5.82 5.33
N PHE A 74 -12.86 -5.79 5.24
CA PHE A 74 -13.70 -5.96 6.44
C PHE A 74 -13.55 -7.38 6.98
N ILE A 75 -13.17 -7.48 8.26
CA ILE A 75 -13.01 -8.77 8.93
C ILE A 75 -14.39 -9.41 9.08
N VAL A 76 -14.53 -10.67 8.63
CA VAL A 76 -15.76 -11.45 8.75
C VAL A 76 -15.44 -12.79 9.43
N GLU A 77 -16.16 -13.09 10.50
CA GLU A 77 -16.02 -14.37 11.20
C GLU A 77 -16.51 -15.54 10.31
N PRO A 78 -15.89 -16.73 10.38
CA PRO A 78 -16.32 -17.88 9.59
C PRO A 78 -17.81 -18.21 9.79
N GLY A 79 -18.56 -18.29 8.68
CA GLY A 79 -20.00 -18.58 8.70
C GLY A 79 -20.91 -17.36 8.91
N HIS A 80 -20.33 -16.15 8.98
CA HIS A 80 -21.05 -14.89 9.00
C HIS A 80 -20.90 -14.13 7.67
N GLU A 81 -21.79 -13.17 7.42
CA GLU A 81 -21.74 -12.27 6.27
C GLU A 81 -21.09 -10.93 6.64
N LEU A 82 -20.85 -10.06 5.64
CA LEU A 82 -20.27 -8.72 5.84
C LEU A 82 -21.06 -7.86 6.84
N ASP A 83 -22.37 -8.08 6.96
CA ASP A 83 -23.25 -7.37 7.89
C ASP A 83 -22.97 -7.67 9.37
N SER A 84 -22.12 -8.65 9.67
CA SER A 84 -21.60 -8.88 11.02
C SER A 84 -20.52 -7.87 11.41
N ASN A 85 -19.87 -7.23 10.43
CA ASN A 85 -18.80 -6.28 10.66
C ASN A 85 -19.34 -4.87 11.01
N PRO A 86 -18.98 -4.29 12.18
CA PRO A 86 -19.47 -2.97 12.59
C PRO A 86 -19.00 -1.82 11.68
N ASN A 87 -17.77 -1.87 11.18
CA ASN A 87 -17.25 -0.84 10.27
C ASN A 87 -17.99 -0.90 8.93
N TYR A 88 -18.13 -2.09 8.33
CA TYR A 88 -18.90 -2.29 7.09
C TYR A 88 -20.31 -1.70 7.22
N ASN A 89 -21.02 -2.05 8.29
CA ASN A 89 -22.36 -1.55 8.53
C ASN A 89 -22.45 -0.03 8.60
N MET A 90 -21.50 0.63 9.26
CA MET A 90 -21.45 2.09 9.36
C MET A 90 -21.29 2.73 7.98
N PHE A 91 -20.36 2.21 7.16
CA PHE A 91 -20.15 2.67 5.78
C PHE A 91 -21.34 2.39 4.87
N ASN A 92 -21.90 1.18 4.93
CA ASN A 92 -23.00 0.78 4.06
C ASN A 92 -24.29 1.56 4.36
N ARG A 93 -24.59 1.83 5.63
CA ARG A 93 -25.73 2.70 5.99
C ARG A 93 -25.53 4.12 5.45
N ALA A 94 -24.34 4.71 5.63
CA ALA A 94 -24.06 6.04 5.09
C ALA A 94 -24.11 6.09 3.55
N ARG A 95 -23.72 5.00 2.88
CA ARG A 95 -23.80 4.84 1.42
C ARG A 95 -25.24 4.85 0.91
N LEU A 96 -26.13 4.19 1.67
CA LEU A 96 -27.54 3.99 1.34
C LEU A 96 -28.48 5.08 1.88
N ALA A 97 -27.96 6.06 2.62
CA ALA A 97 -28.76 7.16 3.16
C ALA A 97 -29.55 7.87 2.04
N GLU A 98 -30.84 8.09 2.29
CA GLU A 98 -31.75 8.68 1.32
C GLU A 98 -32.01 10.16 1.57
N THR A 99 -31.85 10.62 2.81
CA THR A 99 -32.12 12.00 3.22
C THR A 99 -30.88 12.67 3.79
N LYS A 100 -30.91 13.99 3.76
CA LYS A 100 -29.85 14.85 4.30
C LYS A 100 -29.69 14.67 5.81
N GLU A 101 -30.81 14.52 6.53
CA GLU A 101 -30.85 14.34 7.98
C GLU A 101 -30.26 12.98 8.38
N ASP A 102 -30.67 11.91 7.72
CA ASP A 102 -30.16 10.55 7.97
C ASP A 102 -28.66 10.48 7.65
N PHE A 103 -28.25 11.03 6.51
CA PHE A 103 -26.83 11.11 6.15
C PHE A 103 -26.01 11.89 7.19
N ASN A 104 -26.54 12.97 7.77
CA ASN A 104 -25.86 13.73 8.81
C ASN A 104 -25.71 12.91 10.11
N GLU A 105 -26.77 12.23 10.57
CA GLU A 105 -26.71 11.38 11.77
C GLU A 105 -25.70 10.24 11.61
N LEU A 106 -25.67 9.61 10.44
CA LEU A 106 -24.68 8.58 10.10
C LEU A 106 -23.27 9.16 9.98
N SER A 107 -23.14 10.35 9.38
CA SER A 107 -21.86 11.05 9.23
C SER A 107 -21.23 11.39 10.59
N GLU A 108 -22.06 11.78 11.56
CA GLU A 108 -21.61 12.12 12.91
C GLU A 108 -20.96 10.92 13.62
N GLN A 109 -21.42 9.69 13.33
CA GLN A 109 -20.82 8.48 13.91
C GLN A 109 -19.34 8.34 13.49
N PHE A 110 -19.01 8.60 12.23
CA PHE A 110 -17.61 8.61 11.78
C PHE A 110 -16.80 9.69 12.53
N VAL A 111 -17.37 10.88 12.75
CA VAL A 111 -16.65 11.94 13.47
C VAL A 111 -16.37 11.52 14.91
N ARG A 112 -17.35 10.93 15.60
CA ARG A 112 -17.19 10.41 16.97
C ARG A 112 -16.12 9.32 17.04
N THR A 113 -16.18 8.33 16.15
CA THR A 113 -15.16 7.28 16.08
C THR A 113 -13.77 7.84 15.79
N TYR A 114 -13.66 8.89 14.95
CA TYR A 114 -12.38 9.56 14.69
C TYR A 114 -11.84 10.28 15.94
N LEU A 115 -12.68 10.93 16.75
CA LEU A 115 -12.25 11.59 17.99
C LEU A 115 -11.71 10.59 19.03
N ASP A 116 -12.25 9.38 19.04
CA ASP A 116 -11.82 8.31 19.95
C ASP A 116 -10.46 7.69 19.55
N THR A 117 -9.90 8.06 18.39
CA THR A 117 -8.57 7.60 17.98
C THR A 117 -7.45 8.22 18.82
N SER A 118 -6.34 7.49 18.93
CA SER A 118 -5.16 7.89 19.70
C SER A 118 -4.47 9.14 19.12
N ALA A 119 -4.46 9.25 17.78
CA ALA A 119 -3.72 10.27 17.03
C ALA A 119 -4.62 11.36 16.42
N VAL A 120 -5.73 11.72 17.09
CA VAL A 120 -6.65 12.76 16.62
C VAL A 120 -5.93 14.09 16.42
N ARG A 121 -6.26 14.81 15.34
CA ARG A 121 -5.74 16.15 15.07
C ARG A 121 -6.88 17.08 14.69
N GLY A 122 -6.80 18.33 15.14
CA GLY A 122 -7.70 19.40 14.69
C GLY A 122 -7.69 19.58 13.16
N GLY A 123 -8.74 20.20 12.63
CA GLY A 123 -8.91 20.37 11.20
C GLY A 123 -10.37 20.26 10.77
N VAL A 124 -10.56 19.93 9.50
CA VAL A 124 -11.87 19.66 8.90
C VAL A 124 -12.00 18.17 8.61
N PHE A 125 -13.18 17.64 8.91
CA PHE A 125 -13.59 16.28 8.61
C PHE A 125 -14.83 16.34 7.73
N LEU A 126 -14.75 15.70 6.55
CA LEU A 126 -15.81 15.68 5.55
C LEU A 126 -16.26 14.24 5.35
N VAL A 127 -17.56 14.06 5.19
CA VAL A 127 -18.15 12.79 4.75
C VAL A 127 -18.98 13.11 3.51
N ALA A 128 -18.67 12.48 2.38
CA ALA A 128 -19.35 12.69 1.12
C ALA A 128 -19.95 11.38 0.61
N SER A 129 -21.22 11.41 0.20
CA SER A 129 -21.83 10.35 -0.62
C SER A 129 -21.87 10.85 -2.06
N ALA A 130 -21.32 10.08 -3.00
CA ALA A 130 -21.18 10.49 -4.39
C ALA A 130 -21.35 9.33 -5.36
N VAL A 131 -21.95 9.58 -6.52
CA VAL A 131 -22.16 8.59 -7.58
C VAL A 131 -21.27 8.92 -8.78
N PRO A 132 -20.57 7.95 -9.39
CA PRO A 132 -19.86 8.17 -10.64
C PRO A 132 -20.84 8.51 -11.77
N ARG A 133 -20.64 9.62 -12.48
CA ARG A 133 -21.54 10.06 -13.57
C ARG A 133 -21.57 9.15 -14.80
N LYS A 134 -20.56 8.30 -14.91
CA LYS A 134 -20.37 7.34 -16.00
C LYS A 134 -20.01 6.02 -15.30
N TYR A 135 -20.22 4.89 -15.95
CA TYR A 135 -19.92 3.54 -15.45
C TYR A 135 -21.07 2.83 -14.70
N PHE A 136 -21.59 3.33 -13.57
CA PHE A 136 -22.66 2.65 -12.81
C PHE A 136 -23.31 3.56 -11.75
N ASP A 137 -24.53 3.20 -11.31
CA ASP A 137 -25.40 4.02 -10.45
C ASP A 137 -25.13 3.85 -8.94
N GLU A 138 -24.11 3.08 -8.55
CA GLU A 138 -23.82 2.85 -7.13
C GLU A 138 -23.07 4.04 -6.50
N SER A 139 -23.50 4.39 -5.28
CA SER A 139 -22.86 5.45 -4.50
C SER A 139 -21.59 4.96 -3.80
N PHE A 140 -20.67 5.89 -3.62
CA PHE A 140 -19.48 5.76 -2.81
C PHE A 140 -19.58 6.69 -1.61
N VAL A 141 -19.02 6.27 -0.49
CA VAL A 141 -18.74 7.11 0.67
C VAL A 141 -17.25 7.46 0.67
N PHE A 142 -16.98 8.76 0.72
CA PHE A 142 -15.65 9.31 0.91
C PHE A 142 -15.57 9.99 2.27
N ILE A 143 -14.62 9.57 3.09
CA ILE A 143 -14.25 10.30 4.30
C ILE A 143 -12.98 11.07 3.99
N MET A 144 -12.95 12.37 4.26
CA MET A 144 -11.78 13.20 4.00
C MET A 144 -11.40 14.00 5.24
N LYS A 145 -10.11 14.04 5.55
CA LYS A 145 -9.56 14.79 6.68
C LYS A 145 -8.49 15.76 6.22
N CYS A 146 -8.68 17.04 6.53
CA CYS A 146 -7.78 18.13 6.21
C CYS A 146 -7.28 18.80 7.49
N ASP A 147 -5.97 18.90 7.67
CA ASP A 147 -5.37 19.62 8.80
C ASP A 147 -5.47 21.15 8.55
N PHE A 148 -5.59 21.97 9.60
CA PHE A 148 -5.53 23.43 9.45
C PHE A 148 -4.10 23.90 9.18
N GLU A 149 -3.95 24.79 8.20
CA GLU A 149 -2.70 25.48 7.92
C GLU A 149 -2.75 26.92 8.50
N PRO A 150 -1.80 27.29 9.38
CA PRO A 150 -1.78 28.63 9.97
C PRO A 150 -1.23 29.67 8.99
N LYS A 151 -1.71 30.92 9.11
CA LYS A 151 -1.13 32.11 8.44
C LYS A 151 -1.13 32.04 6.90
N VAL A 152 -2.19 31.52 6.29
CA VAL A 152 -2.33 31.49 4.83
C VAL A 152 -2.80 32.87 4.33
N ALA A 153 -2.06 33.45 3.39
CA ALA A 153 -2.45 34.68 2.70
C ALA A 153 -3.10 34.31 1.36
N ARG A 154 -4.35 34.71 1.15
CA ARG A 154 -5.05 34.54 -0.15
C ARG A 154 -5.23 35.91 -0.80
N ILE A 155 -4.91 36.00 -2.09
CA ILE A 155 -5.25 37.18 -2.91
C ILE A 155 -6.74 37.06 -3.21
N ALA A 156 -7.55 37.99 -2.71
CA ALA A 156 -9.00 37.92 -2.82
C ALA A 156 -9.51 38.61 -4.09
N ASP A 157 -9.06 39.83 -4.37
CA ASP A 157 -9.49 40.67 -5.49
C ASP A 157 -8.47 41.80 -5.78
N THR A 158 -8.55 42.44 -6.96
CA THR A 158 -7.66 43.56 -7.33
C THR A 158 -7.83 44.81 -6.44
N SER A 159 -8.92 44.89 -5.65
CA SER A 159 -9.19 45.94 -4.66
C SER A 159 -8.59 45.68 -3.29
N SER A 160 -8.46 44.41 -2.88
CA SER A 160 -7.80 43.99 -1.64
C SER A 160 -6.74 42.92 -1.95
N LEU A 161 -5.51 43.39 -2.18
CA LEU A 161 -4.38 42.57 -2.60
C LEU A 161 -4.12 41.36 -1.68
N ILE A 162 -4.44 41.44 -0.39
CA ILE A 162 -4.18 40.36 0.58
C ILE A 162 -5.33 40.27 1.59
N LYS A 163 -6.09 39.17 1.57
CA LYS A 163 -6.99 38.78 2.68
C LYS A 163 -6.22 37.81 3.57
N LYS A 164 -5.96 38.23 4.81
CA LYS A 164 -5.31 37.38 5.82
C LYS A 164 -6.34 36.38 6.33
N VAL A 165 -6.15 35.10 6.00
CA VAL A 165 -6.98 34.02 6.53
C VAL A 165 -6.20 33.41 7.69
N GLU A 166 -6.78 33.45 8.90
CA GLU A 166 -6.07 32.97 10.10
C GLU A 166 -5.83 31.45 10.05
N MET A 167 -6.79 30.69 9.53
CA MET A 167 -6.72 29.26 9.31
C MET A 167 -7.36 28.87 7.98
N ALA A 168 -6.65 28.12 7.15
CA ALA A 168 -7.16 27.58 5.89
C ALA A 168 -7.02 26.05 5.86
N ILE A 169 -7.77 25.40 4.98
CA ILE A 169 -7.62 23.98 4.65
C ILE A 169 -7.06 23.84 3.24
N THR A 170 -6.34 22.76 3.00
CA THR A 170 -5.76 22.42 1.70
C THR A 170 -5.99 20.95 1.36
N THR A 171 -6.03 20.64 0.08
CA THR A 171 -6.13 19.27 -0.42
C THR A 171 -4.76 18.57 -0.52
N LYS A 172 -3.65 19.33 -0.42
CA LYS A 172 -2.28 18.82 -0.67
C LYS A 172 -1.90 17.62 0.21
N ASN A 173 -2.33 17.62 1.47
CA ASN A 173 -2.09 16.53 2.42
C ASN A 173 -3.40 15.90 2.90
N MET A 174 -4.44 15.98 2.07
CA MET A 174 -5.75 15.45 2.40
C MET A 174 -5.71 13.94 2.48
N LYS A 175 -6.22 13.47 3.61
CA LYS A 175 -6.29 12.07 3.99
C LYS A 175 -7.67 11.60 3.60
N SER A 176 -7.78 10.41 3.02
CA SER A 176 -9.07 9.94 2.55
C SER A 176 -9.32 8.47 2.83
N ILE A 177 -10.59 8.11 3.03
CA ILE A 177 -11.12 6.75 2.88
C ILE A 177 -12.08 6.79 1.69
N GLN A 178 -12.04 5.76 0.86
CA GLN A 178 -13.00 5.46 -0.20
C GLN A 178 -13.64 4.11 0.11
N TYR A 179 -14.98 4.08 0.17
CA TYR A 179 -15.77 2.86 0.24
C TYR A 179 -16.95 2.92 -0.75
N PRO A 180 -17.27 1.85 -1.49
CA PRO A 180 -16.48 0.62 -1.63
C PRO A 180 -15.14 0.87 -2.32
N TYR A 181 -14.21 -0.07 -2.23
CA TYR A 181 -13.02 -0.04 -3.07
C TYR A 181 -13.39 -0.31 -4.53
N MET A 182 -12.67 0.34 -5.45
CA MET A 182 -12.85 0.19 -6.89
C MET A 182 -11.49 -0.14 -7.49
N PRO A 183 -11.20 -1.43 -7.74
CA PRO A 183 -9.95 -1.86 -8.37
C PRO A 183 -9.80 -1.29 -9.78
N GLU A 184 -10.89 -1.37 -10.56
CA GLU A 184 -10.96 -0.92 -11.95
C GLU A 184 -12.21 -0.07 -12.19
N GLU A 185 -12.19 0.85 -13.17
CA GLU A 185 -13.37 1.66 -13.49
C GLU A 185 -14.55 0.76 -13.90
N GLY A 186 -15.57 0.66 -13.04
CA GLY A 186 -16.74 -0.19 -13.27
C GLY A 186 -16.82 -1.44 -12.39
N MET A 187 -15.79 -1.73 -11.58
CA MET A 187 -15.78 -2.87 -10.64
C MET A 187 -15.72 -2.37 -9.20
N VAL A 188 -16.61 -2.85 -8.35
CA VAL A 188 -16.65 -2.50 -6.92
C VAL A 188 -16.46 -3.74 -6.07
N GLU A 189 -15.71 -3.58 -4.99
CA GLU A 189 -15.48 -4.61 -3.98
C GLU A 189 -16.14 -4.15 -2.68
N GLU A 190 -17.34 -4.65 -2.38
CA GLU A 190 -18.11 -4.25 -1.18
C GLU A 190 -17.44 -4.70 0.13
N GLY A 191 -16.65 -5.78 0.09
CA GLY A 191 -15.86 -6.24 1.23
C GLY A 191 -14.60 -5.43 1.50
N GLU A 192 -14.28 -4.44 0.64
CA GLU A 192 -13.03 -3.72 0.67
C GLU A 192 -13.23 -2.20 0.73
N LEU A 193 -12.25 -1.51 1.31
CA LEU A 193 -12.11 -0.05 1.27
C LEU A 193 -10.68 0.34 0.94
N LYS A 194 -10.50 1.58 0.50
CA LYS A 194 -9.16 2.15 0.27
C LYS A 194 -8.91 3.32 1.19
N ILE A 195 -7.79 3.29 1.89
CA ILE A 195 -7.31 4.42 2.68
C ILE A 195 -6.13 5.09 2.00
N HIS A 196 -6.01 6.40 2.21
CA HIS A 196 -4.82 7.17 1.90
C HIS A 196 -4.45 8.08 3.06
N GLN A 197 -3.24 7.88 3.58
CA GLN A 197 -2.67 8.61 4.69
C GLN A 197 -1.18 8.85 4.51
N ALA A 198 -0.60 9.74 5.32
CA ALA A 198 0.87 9.81 5.41
C ALA A 198 1.39 8.47 5.93
N SER A 199 2.48 7.94 5.37
CA SER A 199 3.00 6.60 5.67
C SER A 199 3.31 6.34 7.15
N HIS A 200 3.65 7.39 7.91
CA HIS A 200 3.93 7.30 9.35
C HIS A 200 2.69 7.43 10.23
N ALA A 201 1.52 7.71 9.65
CA ALA A 201 0.32 7.99 10.40
C ALA A 201 -0.64 6.81 10.30
N ARG A 202 -1.16 6.33 11.44
CA ARG A 202 -2.06 5.17 11.54
C ARG A 202 -3.49 5.54 11.93
N TYR A 203 -3.89 6.80 11.84
CA TYR A 203 -5.19 7.25 12.35
C TYR A 203 -6.38 6.57 11.66
N PHE A 204 -6.32 6.28 10.35
CA PHE A 204 -7.41 5.54 9.70
C PHE A 204 -7.35 4.04 9.95
N GLU A 205 -6.18 3.50 10.29
CA GLU A 205 -6.07 2.12 10.73
C GLU A 205 -6.68 1.98 12.13
N ASP A 206 -6.39 2.90 13.06
CA ASP A 206 -7.01 2.97 14.40
C ASP A 206 -8.54 3.23 14.36
N PHE A 207 -8.98 4.01 13.37
CA PHE A 207 -10.40 4.31 13.10
C PHE A 207 -11.19 3.07 12.66
N LEU A 208 -10.53 2.16 11.93
CA LEU A 208 -11.11 0.99 11.30
C LEU A 208 -10.70 -0.29 12.04
N LYS A 209 -11.15 -0.42 13.29
CA LYS A 209 -10.77 -1.53 14.18
C LYS A 209 -11.08 -2.93 13.65
N PHE A 210 -12.11 -3.05 12.82
CA PHE A 210 -12.56 -4.33 12.25
C PHE A 210 -12.19 -4.44 10.76
N VAL A 211 -11.07 -3.84 10.36
CA VAL A 211 -10.54 -3.92 9.00
C VAL A 211 -9.10 -4.43 9.07
N GLU A 212 -8.80 -5.45 8.28
CA GLU A 212 -7.45 -5.96 8.10
C GLU A 212 -6.80 -5.35 6.85
N TYR A 213 -5.49 -5.27 6.84
CA TYR A 213 -4.73 -4.74 5.70
C TYR A 213 -3.77 -5.82 5.23
N GLY A 214 -3.69 -6.02 3.92
CA GLY A 214 -2.85 -7.05 3.32
C GLY A 214 -1.37 -6.92 3.72
N GLU A 215 -0.71 -8.07 3.82
CA GLU A 215 0.72 -8.16 4.09
C GLU A 215 1.53 -7.54 2.94
N SER A 216 2.68 -6.95 3.29
CA SER A 216 3.63 -6.44 2.30
C SER A 216 4.35 -7.60 1.60
N MET A 217 4.79 -7.39 0.36
CA MET A 217 5.55 -8.39 -0.39
C MET A 217 6.77 -8.93 0.38
N PRO A 218 7.58 -8.08 1.05
CA PRO A 218 8.66 -8.57 1.90
C PRO A 218 8.21 -9.52 3.02
N GLU A 219 7.05 -9.27 3.63
CA GLU A 219 6.53 -10.09 4.73
C GLU A 219 5.98 -11.42 4.22
N ILE A 220 5.26 -11.40 3.10
CA ILE A 220 4.80 -12.62 2.41
C ILE A 220 5.99 -13.49 2.03
N MET A 221 7.03 -12.89 1.42
CA MET A 221 8.26 -13.59 1.07
C MET A 221 8.95 -14.17 2.30
N LYS A 222 9.00 -13.43 3.41
CA LYS A 222 9.58 -13.90 4.67
C LYS A 222 8.82 -15.12 5.19
N ASN A 223 7.48 -15.04 5.30
CA ASN A 223 6.64 -16.10 5.83
C ASN A 223 6.72 -17.38 4.98
N GLN A 224 6.70 -17.26 3.65
CA GLN A 224 6.78 -18.43 2.76
C GLN A 224 8.16 -19.10 2.79
N VAL A 225 9.26 -18.30 2.77
CA VAL A 225 10.60 -18.85 2.95
C VAL A 225 10.71 -19.56 4.28
N MET A 226 10.15 -18.98 5.35
CA MET A 226 10.18 -19.59 6.68
C MET A 226 9.46 -20.93 6.73
N ASN A 227 8.24 -20.99 6.20
CA ASN A 227 7.44 -22.20 6.18
C ASN A 227 8.14 -23.35 5.42
N MET A 228 8.66 -23.07 4.22
CA MET A 228 9.42 -24.07 3.44
C MET A 228 10.66 -24.55 4.20
N VAL A 229 11.43 -23.61 4.74
CA VAL A 229 12.68 -23.90 5.43
C VAL A 229 12.41 -24.74 6.69
N GLN A 230 11.32 -24.46 7.41
CA GLN A 230 10.84 -25.26 8.52
C GLN A 230 10.40 -26.66 8.07
N GLU A 231 9.53 -26.77 7.05
CA GLU A 231 9.07 -28.06 6.53
C GLU A 231 10.25 -28.97 6.13
N HIS A 232 11.20 -28.45 5.36
CA HIS A 232 12.35 -29.24 4.90
C HIS A 232 13.27 -29.68 6.06
N VAL A 233 13.46 -28.81 7.07
CA VAL A 233 14.29 -29.14 8.22
C VAL A 233 13.61 -30.12 9.16
N TYR A 234 12.32 -29.98 9.42
CA TYR A 234 11.57 -30.95 10.23
C TYR A 234 11.49 -32.33 9.56
N GLU A 235 11.58 -32.41 8.23
CA GLU A 235 11.73 -33.69 7.52
C GLU A 235 13.16 -34.27 7.57
N THR A 236 14.18 -33.42 7.68
CA THR A 236 15.59 -33.83 7.57
C THR A 236 16.23 -34.14 8.91
N PHE A 237 15.87 -33.42 9.97
CA PHE A 237 16.48 -33.54 11.29
C PHE A 237 15.59 -34.31 12.27
N GLU A 238 16.22 -35.10 13.15
CA GLU A 238 15.50 -35.72 14.26
C GLU A 238 15.03 -34.67 15.28
N ASP A 239 13.82 -34.87 15.82
CA ASP A 239 13.22 -34.04 16.86
C ASP A 239 14.18 -33.81 18.04
N ASN A 240 14.35 -32.54 18.45
CA ASN A 240 15.20 -32.10 19.57
C ASN A 240 16.72 -32.31 19.41
N SER A 241 17.20 -32.60 18.20
CA SER A 241 18.65 -32.59 17.91
C SER A 241 19.30 -31.24 18.23
N GLU A 242 20.60 -31.24 18.57
CA GLU A 242 21.35 -29.99 18.75
C GLU A 242 21.42 -29.18 17.44
N GLU A 243 21.42 -29.86 16.31
CA GLU A 243 21.43 -29.29 14.96
C GLU A 243 20.14 -28.51 14.67
N LEU A 244 18.98 -29.05 15.05
CA LEU A 244 17.68 -28.37 14.94
C LEU A 244 17.63 -27.11 15.82
N LYS A 245 18.14 -27.19 17.05
CA LYS A 245 18.19 -26.03 17.96
C LYS A 245 19.11 -24.92 17.46
N GLN A 246 20.25 -25.29 16.89
CA GLN A 246 21.17 -24.34 16.29
C GLN A 246 20.53 -23.68 15.06
N PHE A 247 19.81 -24.45 14.26
CA PHE A 247 19.09 -23.95 13.11
C PHE A 247 17.96 -22.98 13.48
N GLU A 248 17.15 -23.28 14.50
CA GLU A 248 16.12 -22.36 15.02
C GLU A 248 16.74 -21.02 15.46
N GLN A 249 17.90 -21.05 16.11
CA GLN A 249 18.65 -19.84 16.46
C GLN A 249 19.17 -19.07 15.24
N ASP A 250 19.71 -19.77 14.24
CA ASP A 250 20.20 -19.16 13.00
C ASP A 250 19.04 -18.49 12.22
N ILE A 251 17.86 -19.09 12.25
CA ILE A 251 16.62 -18.52 11.70
C ILE A 251 16.24 -17.22 12.41
N GLU A 252 16.20 -17.19 13.75
CA GLU A 252 15.84 -15.99 14.50
C GLU A 252 16.81 -14.83 14.20
N ILE A 253 18.12 -15.15 14.08
CA ILE A 253 19.15 -14.19 13.69
C ILE A 253 18.94 -13.71 12.25
N TRP A 254 18.59 -14.62 11.33
CA TRP A 254 18.31 -14.31 9.94
C TRP A 254 17.09 -13.40 9.78
N GLU A 255 16.04 -13.63 10.56
CA GLU A 255 14.85 -12.78 10.58
C GLU A 255 15.15 -11.35 11.06
N ALA A 256 16.02 -11.21 12.06
CA ALA A 256 16.38 -9.92 12.64
C ALA A 256 17.43 -9.14 11.82
N SER A 257 18.05 -9.75 10.82
CA SER A 257 19.15 -9.12 10.07
C SER A 257 18.66 -8.20 8.94
N GLU A 258 19.10 -6.93 8.96
CA GLU A 258 18.85 -5.95 7.87
C GLU A 258 19.59 -6.27 6.57
N LYS A 259 20.70 -7.03 6.66
CA LYS A 259 21.48 -7.47 5.50
C LYS A 259 21.51 -8.98 5.46
N ARG A 260 20.97 -9.53 4.37
CA ARG A 260 20.91 -10.97 4.13
C ARG A 260 22.06 -11.39 3.23
N GLU A 261 22.79 -12.41 3.66
CA GLU A 261 23.77 -13.12 2.84
C GLU A 261 23.17 -14.45 2.37
N ILE A 262 23.65 -14.95 1.23
CA ILE A 262 23.23 -16.25 0.71
C ILE A 262 23.63 -17.37 1.68
N GLN A 263 22.68 -18.28 1.97
CA GLN A 263 22.87 -19.32 2.99
C GLN A 263 23.27 -20.69 2.40
N GLU A 264 23.19 -20.87 1.07
CA GLU A 264 23.52 -22.13 0.37
C GLU A 264 22.82 -23.39 0.93
N ARG A 265 21.58 -23.26 1.44
CA ARG A 265 20.82 -24.35 2.07
C ARG A 265 19.84 -25.07 1.14
N LEU A 266 19.29 -24.35 0.17
CA LEU A 266 18.27 -24.86 -0.76
C LEU A 266 18.85 -24.99 -2.15
N ASP A 267 18.45 -26.05 -2.85
CA ASP A 267 18.77 -26.21 -4.27
C ASP A 267 17.82 -25.39 -5.17
N THR A 268 18.13 -25.35 -6.46
CA THR A 268 17.35 -24.58 -7.44
C THR A 268 15.88 -25.04 -7.53
N HIS A 269 15.62 -26.34 -7.47
CA HIS A 269 14.25 -26.86 -7.57
C HIS A 269 13.43 -26.45 -6.36
N GLN A 270 13.98 -26.58 -5.16
CA GLN A 270 13.33 -26.16 -3.91
C GLN A 270 13.02 -24.67 -3.91
N VAL A 271 13.94 -23.83 -4.39
CA VAL A 271 13.71 -22.38 -4.49
C VAL A 271 12.61 -22.05 -5.53
N ILE A 272 12.58 -22.75 -6.67
CA ILE A 272 11.53 -22.58 -7.68
C ILE A 272 10.16 -22.97 -7.09
N GLU A 273 10.09 -24.11 -6.41
CA GLU A 273 8.85 -24.63 -5.81
C GLU A 273 8.27 -23.64 -4.80
N ALA A 274 9.07 -23.12 -3.87
CA ALA A 274 8.60 -22.09 -2.95
C ALA A 274 8.27 -20.77 -3.64
N SER A 275 9.00 -20.40 -4.69
CA SER A 275 8.70 -19.20 -5.45
C SER A 275 7.38 -19.30 -6.20
N ALA A 276 6.93 -20.51 -6.56
CA ALA A 276 5.69 -20.72 -7.30
C ALA A 276 4.46 -20.17 -6.54
N GLN A 277 4.40 -20.34 -5.22
CA GLN A 277 3.33 -19.78 -4.40
C GLN A 277 3.33 -18.25 -4.40
N ILE A 278 4.52 -17.63 -4.34
CA ILE A 278 4.66 -16.16 -4.45
C ILE A 278 4.15 -15.70 -5.82
N ILE A 279 4.57 -16.38 -6.89
CA ILE A 279 4.27 -16.01 -8.27
C ILE A 279 2.78 -16.19 -8.58
N GLU A 280 2.12 -17.21 -8.02
CA GLU A 280 0.68 -17.42 -8.18
C GLU A 280 -0.14 -16.25 -7.63
N HIS A 281 0.24 -15.72 -6.46
CA HIS A 281 -0.44 -14.58 -5.84
C HIS A 281 0.04 -13.22 -6.37
N THR A 282 1.32 -13.11 -6.74
CA THR A 282 1.96 -11.89 -7.22
C THR A 282 2.87 -12.20 -8.41
N PRO A 283 2.34 -12.28 -9.64
CA PRO A 283 3.12 -12.59 -10.84
C PRO A 283 4.25 -11.60 -11.11
N GLU A 284 4.09 -10.34 -10.69
CA GLU A 284 5.06 -9.26 -10.83
C GLU A 284 6.11 -9.18 -9.71
N ALA A 285 6.19 -10.19 -8.85
CA ALA A 285 7.20 -10.25 -7.78
C ALA A 285 8.62 -10.06 -8.35
N GLN A 286 9.38 -9.14 -7.77
CA GLN A 286 10.72 -8.79 -8.26
C GLN A 286 11.81 -9.60 -7.56
N LEU A 287 12.75 -10.11 -8.36
CA LEU A 287 14.03 -10.61 -7.89
C LEU A 287 15.04 -9.45 -7.89
N LYS A 288 15.66 -9.18 -6.74
CA LYS A 288 16.72 -8.17 -6.62
C LYS A 288 17.88 -8.71 -5.80
N MET A 289 19.05 -8.80 -6.41
CA MET A 289 20.27 -9.28 -5.74
C MET A 289 21.51 -8.46 -6.13
N LYS A 290 22.56 -8.55 -5.33
CA LYS A 290 23.89 -8.03 -5.66
C LYS A 290 24.89 -9.17 -5.77
N VAL A 291 25.61 -9.23 -6.88
CA VAL A 291 26.75 -10.14 -7.09
C VAL A 291 28.01 -9.29 -7.22
N GLY A 292 28.79 -9.22 -6.14
CA GLY A 292 29.84 -8.20 -6.00
C GLY A 292 29.25 -6.79 -6.06
N ASP A 293 29.76 -5.96 -6.98
CA ASP A 293 29.26 -4.59 -7.20
C ASP A 293 28.11 -4.51 -8.23
N THR A 294 27.74 -5.62 -8.85
CA THR A 294 26.70 -5.65 -9.89
C THR A 294 25.34 -5.91 -9.26
N GLU A 295 24.39 -5.01 -9.52
CA GLU A 295 22.98 -5.19 -9.13
C GLU A 295 22.21 -5.88 -10.25
N ILE A 296 21.55 -6.99 -9.93
CA ILE A 296 20.71 -7.76 -10.85
C ILE A 296 19.25 -7.57 -10.43
N LYS A 297 18.40 -7.22 -11.40
CA LYS A 297 16.95 -7.03 -11.23
C LYS A 297 16.22 -7.80 -12.33
N GLY A 298 15.18 -8.54 -11.95
CA GLY A 298 14.30 -9.29 -12.85
C GLY A 298 13.00 -9.67 -12.16
N LEU A 299 12.17 -10.49 -12.80
CA LEU A 299 11.03 -11.10 -12.13
C LEU A 299 11.50 -12.32 -11.33
N LEU A 300 10.82 -12.64 -10.24
CA LEU A 300 11.09 -13.86 -9.48
C LEU A 300 10.81 -15.11 -10.32
N ALA A 301 9.80 -15.05 -11.19
CA ALA A 301 9.48 -16.10 -12.15
C ALA A 301 10.61 -16.43 -13.14
N ASP A 302 11.51 -15.48 -13.37
CA ASP A 302 12.66 -15.68 -14.26
C ASP A 302 13.76 -16.53 -13.60
N PHE A 303 13.72 -16.70 -12.26
CA PHE A 303 14.73 -17.47 -11.53
C PHE A 303 14.61 -18.96 -11.83
N GLY A 304 15.71 -19.56 -12.29
CA GLY A 304 15.76 -20.96 -12.70
C GLY A 304 15.37 -21.20 -14.15
N ASP A 305 14.76 -20.21 -14.82
CA ASP A 305 14.41 -20.26 -16.25
C ASP A 305 15.38 -19.44 -17.11
N SER A 306 15.42 -18.11 -16.93
CA SER A 306 16.34 -17.23 -17.66
C SER A 306 17.42 -16.60 -16.78
N ILE A 307 17.24 -16.60 -15.46
CA ILE A 307 18.24 -16.13 -14.49
C ILE A 307 18.72 -17.34 -13.67
N HIS A 308 20.01 -17.66 -13.77
CA HIS A 308 20.63 -18.73 -13.01
C HIS A 308 21.76 -18.22 -12.13
N LEU A 309 21.91 -18.84 -10.95
CA LEU A 309 23.02 -18.58 -10.04
C LEU A 309 23.86 -19.84 -9.88
N ALA A 310 25.17 -19.70 -10.03
CA ALA A 310 26.12 -20.80 -9.93
C ALA A 310 27.38 -20.37 -9.18
N LYS A 311 28.21 -21.36 -8.82
CA LYS A 311 29.51 -21.14 -8.17
C LYS A 311 30.62 -21.76 -9.00
N VAL A 312 31.64 -20.97 -9.33
CA VAL A 312 32.83 -21.41 -10.06
C VAL A 312 34.05 -21.00 -9.25
N ASN A 313 34.88 -21.96 -8.86
CA ASN A 313 36.06 -21.75 -8.01
C ASN A 313 35.78 -20.94 -6.73
N GLY A 314 34.64 -21.22 -6.08
CA GLY A 314 34.23 -20.53 -4.86
C GLY A 314 33.66 -19.11 -5.05
N ARG A 315 33.60 -18.60 -6.29
CA ARG A 315 33.01 -17.29 -6.62
C ARG A 315 31.61 -17.46 -7.21
N TYR A 316 30.69 -16.58 -6.84
CA TYR A 316 29.33 -16.56 -7.37
C TYR A 316 29.30 -15.98 -8.79
N VAL A 317 28.57 -16.64 -9.68
CA VAL A 317 28.35 -16.23 -11.07
C VAL A 317 26.86 -16.23 -11.33
N ALA A 318 26.34 -15.12 -11.85
CA ALA A 318 24.99 -15.06 -12.38
C ALA A 318 25.04 -15.20 -13.90
N LEU A 319 24.17 -16.07 -14.43
CA LEU A 319 23.98 -16.31 -15.86
C LEU A 319 22.59 -15.80 -16.23
N ILE A 320 22.51 -15.02 -17.30
CA ILE A 320 21.25 -14.46 -17.80
C ILE A 320 21.10 -14.86 -19.26
N GLU A 321 20.00 -15.52 -19.59
CA GLU A 321 19.62 -15.92 -20.93
C GLU A 321 18.61 -14.94 -21.53
N ALA A 322 18.84 -14.52 -22.77
CA ALA A 322 17.94 -13.64 -23.51
C ALA A 322 18.16 -13.79 -25.02
N GLU A 323 17.12 -13.54 -25.82
CA GLU A 323 17.22 -13.57 -27.28
C GLU A 323 17.95 -12.36 -27.87
N THR A 324 17.92 -11.22 -27.18
CA THR A 324 18.50 -9.97 -27.67
C THR A 324 19.16 -9.17 -26.54
N ILE A 325 20.16 -8.36 -26.91
CA ILE A 325 20.81 -7.39 -26.01
C ILE A 325 20.61 -6.01 -26.63
N SER A 326 20.11 -5.07 -25.85
CA SER A 326 19.85 -3.69 -26.28
C SER A 326 20.61 -2.69 -25.40
N PHE A 327 21.14 -1.65 -26.04
CA PHE A 327 21.91 -0.58 -25.40
C PHE A 327 21.24 0.78 -25.60
N GLU A 328 21.44 1.71 -24.67
CA GLU A 328 21.02 3.10 -24.85
C GLU A 328 21.96 3.84 -25.83
N LYS A 329 21.50 4.96 -26.41
CA LYS A 329 22.26 5.68 -27.43
C LYS A 329 23.54 6.30 -26.85
N GLY A 330 24.69 5.93 -27.41
CA GLY A 330 26.01 6.43 -27.00
C GLY A 330 26.66 5.58 -25.91
N SER A 331 26.33 4.28 -25.84
CA SER A 331 26.90 3.39 -24.85
C SER A 331 28.30 2.91 -25.24
N SER A 332 28.86 2.09 -24.35
CA SER A 332 30.22 1.54 -24.33
C SER A 332 30.64 0.86 -25.64
N PRO A 333 31.95 0.78 -25.96
CA PRO A 333 32.48 -0.04 -27.06
C PRO A 333 32.07 -1.51 -27.04
N VAL A 334 31.53 -2.00 -25.92
CA VAL A 334 30.93 -3.34 -25.75
C VAL A 334 29.80 -3.60 -26.75
N GLU A 335 29.13 -2.56 -27.28
CA GLU A 335 28.13 -2.69 -28.36
C GLU A 335 28.69 -3.43 -29.61
N PHE A 336 30.00 -3.38 -29.83
CA PHE A 336 30.68 -4.03 -30.95
C PHE A 336 31.33 -5.37 -30.58
N TYR A 337 31.17 -5.84 -29.34
CA TYR A 337 31.75 -7.09 -28.89
C TYR A 337 31.11 -8.27 -29.62
N LYS A 338 31.93 -9.19 -30.12
CA LYS A 338 31.49 -10.47 -30.66
C LYS A 338 31.49 -11.49 -29.52
N PRO A 339 30.33 -12.01 -29.08
CA PRO A 339 30.28 -12.99 -28.00
C PRO A 339 31.02 -14.27 -28.36
N GLU A 340 31.80 -14.76 -27.39
CA GLU A 340 32.39 -16.11 -27.39
C GLU A 340 31.34 -17.14 -26.94
N GLY A 341 31.64 -18.43 -27.11
CA GLY A 341 30.77 -19.49 -26.59
C GLY A 341 30.78 -19.54 -25.05
N LEU A 342 29.64 -19.83 -24.43
CA LEU A 342 29.53 -19.89 -22.95
C LEU A 342 30.58 -20.81 -22.31
N HIS A 343 30.79 -22.00 -22.88
CA HIS A 343 31.78 -22.96 -22.39
C HIS A 343 33.20 -22.39 -22.39
N GLU A 344 33.57 -21.61 -23.41
CA GLU A 344 34.90 -20.98 -23.52
C GLU A 344 35.09 -19.92 -22.41
N VAL A 345 34.04 -19.15 -22.12
CA VAL A 345 34.06 -18.16 -21.05
C VAL A 345 34.23 -18.83 -19.68
N ILE A 346 33.48 -19.90 -19.42
CA ILE A 346 33.55 -20.65 -18.15
C ILE A 346 34.94 -21.27 -17.96
N GLU A 347 35.51 -21.91 -18.98
CA GLU A 347 36.86 -22.47 -18.89
C GLU A 347 37.92 -21.39 -18.65
N ARG A 348 37.81 -20.22 -19.30
CA ARG A 348 38.68 -19.08 -19.02
C ARG A 348 38.56 -18.60 -17.56
N ILE A 349 37.36 -18.56 -17.00
CA ILE A 349 37.15 -18.20 -15.59
C ILE A 349 37.81 -19.24 -14.67
N ARG A 350 37.68 -20.54 -15.00
CA ARG A 350 38.29 -21.63 -14.23
C ARG A 350 39.81 -21.54 -14.19
N HIS A 351 40.45 -21.32 -15.34
CA HIS A 351 41.91 -21.23 -15.45
C HIS A 351 42.50 -19.93 -14.88
N LYS A 352 41.69 -18.87 -14.74
CA LYS A 352 42.14 -17.59 -14.16
C LYS A 352 42.63 -17.73 -12.72
N THR A 353 42.17 -18.75 -11.99
CA THR A 353 42.58 -19.02 -10.60
C THR A 353 43.82 -19.92 -10.50
N GLU A 354 44.25 -20.59 -11.57
CA GLU A 354 45.49 -21.39 -11.57
C GLU A 354 46.75 -20.53 -11.78
N GLN A 355 46.58 -19.26 -12.14
CA GLN A 355 47.66 -18.29 -12.40
C GLN A 355 47.75 -17.16 -11.35
N GLU A 356 46.80 -17.10 -10.41
CA GLU A 356 46.90 -16.34 -9.14
C GLU A 356 47.45 -17.27 -8.06
#